data_AF-A0A6H1MXK2-F1
#
_entry.id   AF-A0A6H1MXK2-F1
#
_cell.length_a   1.000
_cell.length_b   1.000
_cell.length_c   1.000
_cell.angle_alpha   90.00
_cell.angle_beta   90.00
_cell.angle_gamma   90.00
#
_symmetry.space_group_name_H-M   'P 1'
#
loop_
_entity.id
_entity.type
_entity.pdbx_description
1 polymer ?
#
loop_
_entity_poly.entity_id
_entity_poly.type
_entity_poly.pdbx_seq_one_letter_code
_entity_poly.pdbx_strand_id
1 'polypeptide(L)'
;MNLAPVPWIQLRCQAYFAVTSNTVQFGAQLSLVAEIAGCGLRGQFGLDVLIHLEPSLSFTANMRGSLAVEVFGESLLGVAFDLTLEGPAPWHAVGRGSIDLFLFSASFDFDQRWGNPPPALLTPAVQTWRRGSGRPTPARTHGARSRRPISGVPRCCCPRPPTG
;
A
#
# COMPACT_ATOMS: atom_id res chain seq x y z
N MET A 1 -15.13 -13.30 -21.26
CA MET A 1 -16.04 -13.33 -22.43
C MET A 1 -15.27 -13.75 -23.67
N ASN A 2 -15.91 -14.44 -24.62
CA ASN A 2 -15.37 -14.63 -25.98
C ASN A 2 -15.78 -13.41 -26.82
N LEU A 3 -14.81 -12.80 -27.48
CA LEU A 3 -14.95 -11.58 -28.27
C LEU A 3 -14.89 -11.86 -29.78
N ALA A 4 -14.56 -13.08 -30.19
CA ALA A 4 -14.48 -13.45 -31.59
C ALA A 4 -15.80 -14.10 -32.07
N PRO A 5 -16.45 -13.55 -33.12
CA PRO A 5 -17.68 -14.11 -33.69
C PRO A 5 -17.42 -15.20 -34.74
N VAL A 6 -16.15 -15.45 -35.10
CA VAL A 6 -15.77 -16.39 -36.16
C VAL A 6 -15.18 -17.68 -35.58
N PRO A 7 -15.42 -18.86 -36.19
CA PRO A 7 -15.01 -20.15 -35.63
C PRO A 7 -13.49 -20.40 -35.64
N TRP A 8 -12.74 -19.67 -36.47
CA TRP A 8 -11.30 -19.84 -36.68
C TRP A 8 -10.44 -18.89 -35.81
N ILE A 9 -11.07 -17.99 -35.06
CA ILE A 9 -10.43 -17.13 -34.06
C ILE A 9 -11.19 -17.28 -32.74
N GLN A 10 -10.47 -17.49 -31.66
CA GLN A 10 -10.97 -17.43 -30.31
C GLN A 10 -10.23 -16.32 -29.58
N LEU A 11 -10.98 -15.32 -29.13
CA LEU A 11 -10.42 -14.21 -28.35
C LEU A 11 -11.14 -14.16 -27.01
N ARG A 12 -10.44 -14.51 -25.94
CA ARG A 12 -11.00 -14.49 -24.58
C ARG A 12 -10.40 -13.33 -23.80
N CYS A 13 -11.27 -12.47 -23.28
CA CYS A 13 -10.89 -11.43 -22.34
C CYS A 13 -11.56 -11.67 -20.99
N GLN A 14 -10.78 -11.61 -19.91
CA GLN A 14 -11.23 -11.73 -18.53
C GLN A 14 -10.63 -10.57 -17.75
N ALA A 15 -11.40 -9.97 -16.85
CA ALA A 15 -10.91 -8.92 -15.97
C ALA A 15 -11.49 -9.12 -14.58
N TYR A 16 -10.74 -8.68 -13.57
CA TYR A 16 -11.18 -8.63 -12.18
C TYR A 16 -10.91 -7.25 -11.60
N PHE A 17 -11.74 -6.87 -10.65
CA PHE A 17 -11.61 -5.63 -9.90
C PHE A 17 -12.05 -5.90 -8.47
N ALA A 18 -11.16 -5.65 -7.52
CA ALA A 18 -11.37 -5.86 -6.10
C ALA A 18 -10.90 -4.64 -5.33
N VAL A 19 -11.69 -4.24 -4.33
CA VAL A 19 -11.38 -3.13 -3.44
C VAL A 19 -11.48 -3.65 -2.01
N THR A 20 -10.43 -3.41 -1.24
CA THR A 20 -10.39 -3.66 0.20
C THR A 20 -10.21 -2.33 0.93
N SER A 21 -10.23 -2.35 2.26
CA SER A 21 -10.00 -1.14 3.07
C SER A 21 -8.63 -0.50 2.85
N ASN A 22 -7.63 -1.29 2.43
CA ASN A 22 -6.24 -0.86 2.31
C ASN A 22 -5.64 -1.02 0.91
N THR A 23 -6.33 -1.71 0.00
CA THR A 23 -5.81 -1.99 -1.36
C THR A 23 -6.88 -1.88 -2.45
N VAL A 24 -6.44 -1.52 -3.65
CA VAL A 24 -7.21 -1.62 -4.89
C VAL A 24 -6.47 -2.57 -5.81
N GLN A 25 -7.15 -3.62 -6.27
CA GLN A 25 -6.57 -4.66 -7.11
C GLN A 25 -7.39 -4.77 -8.37
N PHE A 26 -6.73 -4.70 -9.53
CA PHE A 26 -7.41 -4.90 -10.78
C PHE A 26 -6.48 -5.54 -11.78
N GLY A 27 -7.04 -6.39 -12.63
CA GLY A 27 -6.26 -7.03 -13.66
C GLY A 27 -7.13 -7.50 -14.80
N ALA A 28 -6.47 -7.77 -15.92
CA ALA A 28 -7.07 -8.27 -17.12
C ALA A 28 -6.16 -9.33 -17.76
N GLN A 29 -6.77 -10.37 -18.31
CA GLN A 29 -6.11 -11.40 -19.08
C GLN A 29 -6.83 -11.52 -20.44
N LEU A 30 -6.06 -11.36 -21.50
CA LEU A 30 -6.43 -11.57 -22.88
C LEU A 30 -5.73 -12.84 -23.37
N SER A 31 -6.48 -13.70 -24.05
CA SER A 31 -5.97 -14.87 -24.74
C SER A 31 -6.51 -14.85 -26.18
N LEU A 32 -5.60 -15.02 -27.12
CA LEU A 32 -5.87 -15.09 -28.55
C LEU A 32 -5.40 -16.46 -29.06
N VAL A 33 -6.29 -17.18 -29.72
CA VAL A 33 -5.97 -18.40 -30.46
C VAL A 33 -6.61 -18.25 -31.83
N ALA A 34 -5.81 -18.28 -32.90
CA ALA A 34 -6.32 -18.29 -34.26
C ALA A 34 -5.69 -19.44 -35.04
N GLU A 35 -6.48 -20.15 -35.84
CA GLU A 35 -6.00 -21.24 -36.68
C GLU A 35 -6.53 -21.07 -38.09
N ILE A 36 -5.62 -20.98 -39.06
CA ILE A 36 -5.94 -20.79 -40.48
C ILE A 36 -5.04 -21.71 -41.31
N ALA A 37 -5.64 -22.71 -41.96
CA ALA A 37 -5.00 -23.51 -43.01
C ALA A 37 -3.58 -24.01 -42.67
N GLY A 38 -3.38 -24.54 -41.45
CA GLY A 38 -2.08 -25.08 -41.00
C GLY A 38 -1.14 -24.07 -40.32
N CYS A 39 -1.52 -22.79 -40.27
CA CYS A 39 -0.87 -21.76 -39.47
C CYS A 39 -1.69 -21.47 -38.20
N GLY A 40 -1.08 -21.59 -37.04
CA GLY A 40 -1.62 -21.22 -35.73
C GLY A 40 -1.03 -19.91 -35.22
N LEU A 41 -1.82 -19.11 -34.52
CA LEU A 41 -1.37 -17.92 -33.80
C LEU A 41 -1.86 -18.02 -32.36
N ARG A 42 -0.94 -18.01 -31.40
CA ARG A 42 -1.24 -18.02 -29.97
C ARG A 42 -0.72 -16.76 -29.32
N GLY A 43 -1.62 -15.99 -28.71
CA GLY A 43 -1.27 -14.79 -27.98
C GLY A 43 -1.82 -14.84 -26.56
N GLN A 44 -1.05 -14.31 -25.61
CA GLN A 44 -1.51 -14.05 -24.25
C GLN A 44 -1.07 -12.66 -23.85
N PHE A 45 -1.92 -11.94 -23.14
CA PHE A 45 -1.57 -10.66 -22.57
C PHE A 45 -2.24 -10.53 -21.20
N GLY A 46 -1.46 -10.18 -20.19
CA GLY A 46 -1.90 -10.06 -18.81
C GLY A 46 -1.46 -8.71 -18.25
N LEU A 47 -2.38 -8.06 -17.55
CA LEU A 47 -2.12 -6.87 -16.75
C LEU A 47 -2.63 -7.16 -15.34
N ASP A 48 -1.81 -6.97 -14.33
CA ASP A 48 -2.16 -7.13 -12.93
C ASP A 48 -1.65 -5.91 -12.17
N VAL A 49 -2.55 -5.17 -11.51
CA VAL A 49 -2.23 -3.94 -10.77
C VAL A 49 -2.71 -4.08 -9.33
N LEU A 50 -1.79 -3.80 -8.40
CA LEU A 50 -2.03 -3.77 -6.97
C LEU A 50 -1.62 -2.39 -6.44
N ILE A 51 -2.55 -1.69 -5.81
CA ILE A 51 -2.32 -0.38 -5.20
C ILE A 51 -2.57 -0.50 -3.70
N HIS A 52 -1.60 -0.12 -2.87
CA HIS A 52 -1.73 0.04 -1.43
C HIS A 52 -1.99 1.50 -1.09
N LEU A 53 -3.01 1.77 -0.26
CA LEU A 53 -3.44 3.13 0.11
C LEU A 53 -2.80 3.61 1.42
N GLU A 54 -2.56 2.71 2.38
CA GLU A 54 -2.04 3.02 3.71
C GLU A 54 -0.89 2.09 4.12
N PRO A 55 0.08 2.55 4.92
CA PRO A 55 0.27 3.92 5.43
C PRO A 55 0.99 4.86 4.42
N SER A 56 1.53 4.29 3.35
CA SER A 56 2.14 5.03 2.23
C SER A 56 1.51 4.53 0.94
N LEU A 57 1.06 5.46 0.08
CA LEU A 57 0.57 5.12 -1.25
C LEU A 57 1.71 4.40 -1.98
N SER A 58 1.46 3.18 -2.47
CA SER A 58 2.40 2.42 -3.30
C SER A 58 1.63 1.58 -4.30
N PHE A 59 2.21 1.31 -5.45
CA PHE A 59 1.58 0.48 -6.46
C PHE A 59 2.61 -0.40 -7.15
N THR A 60 2.13 -1.57 -7.58
CA THR A 60 2.85 -2.52 -8.41
C THR A 60 1.96 -2.85 -9.59
N ALA A 61 2.44 -2.58 -10.80
CA ALA A 61 1.79 -2.93 -12.04
C ALA A 61 2.66 -3.93 -12.80
N ASN A 62 2.14 -5.13 -13.03
CA ASN A 62 2.77 -6.16 -13.82
C ASN A 62 2.06 -6.28 -15.17
N MET A 63 2.82 -6.20 -16.24
CA MET A 63 2.38 -6.38 -17.61
C MET A 63 3.18 -7.51 -18.22
N ARG A 64 2.49 -8.55 -18.68
CA ARG A 64 3.08 -9.68 -19.37
C ARG A 64 2.39 -9.88 -20.70
N GLY A 65 3.13 -10.23 -21.73
CA GLY A 65 2.56 -10.54 -23.03
C GLY A 65 3.43 -11.51 -23.79
N SER A 66 2.78 -12.38 -24.56
CA SER A 66 3.45 -13.26 -25.49
C SER A 66 2.62 -13.45 -26.75
N LEU A 67 3.30 -13.65 -27.86
CA LEU A 67 2.70 -13.93 -29.16
C LEU A 67 3.59 -14.93 -29.90
N ALA A 68 3.04 -16.07 -30.27
CA ALA A 68 3.71 -17.13 -31.01
C ALA A 68 2.95 -17.48 -32.29
N VAL A 69 3.70 -17.62 -33.38
CA VAL A 69 3.25 -18.06 -34.70
C VAL A 69 3.72 -19.50 -34.88
N GLU A 70 2.77 -20.42 -35.03
CA GLU A 70 2.97 -21.84 -35.27
C GLU A 70 2.63 -22.15 -36.73
N VAL A 71 3.42 -22.99 -37.40
CA VAL A 71 3.14 -23.48 -38.76
C VAL A 71 3.44 -24.96 -38.81
N PHE A 72 2.46 -25.76 -39.25
CA PHE A 72 2.56 -27.23 -39.30
C PHE A 72 2.96 -27.90 -37.97
N GLY A 73 2.63 -27.28 -36.84
CA GLY A 73 2.93 -27.80 -35.49
C GLY A 73 4.26 -27.34 -34.90
N GLU A 74 5.08 -26.61 -35.67
CA GLU A 74 6.35 -26.04 -35.20
C GLU A 74 6.21 -24.53 -34.97
N SER A 75 6.84 -24.01 -33.91
CA SER A 75 6.87 -22.57 -33.62
C SER A 75 7.91 -21.87 -34.49
N LEU A 76 7.47 -20.97 -35.38
CA LEU A 76 8.35 -20.21 -36.27
C LEU A 76 8.92 -18.96 -35.61
N LEU A 77 8.07 -18.26 -34.87
CA LEU A 77 8.38 -16.96 -34.26
C LEU A 77 7.54 -16.76 -33.01
N GLY A 78 8.19 -16.43 -31.91
CA GLY A 78 7.64 -16.01 -30.64
C GLY A 78 8.21 -14.66 -30.23
N VAL A 79 7.39 -13.83 -29.63
CA VAL A 79 7.83 -12.65 -28.88
C VAL A 79 7.20 -12.73 -27.51
N ALA A 80 7.97 -12.51 -26.45
CA ALA A 80 7.46 -12.40 -25.10
C ALA A 80 8.03 -11.15 -24.42
N PHE A 81 7.26 -10.57 -23.53
CA PHE A 81 7.71 -9.51 -22.66
C PHE A 81 7.09 -9.65 -21.28
N ASP A 82 7.85 -9.24 -20.28
CA ASP A 82 7.44 -9.14 -18.89
C ASP A 82 7.95 -7.81 -18.35
N LEU A 83 7.07 -7.01 -17.78
CA LEU A 83 7.34 -5.65 -17.33
C LEU A 83 6.69 -5.44 -15.96
N THR A 84 7.50 -5.15 -14.96
CA THR A 84 7.08 -4.76 -13.62
C THR A 84 7.38 -3.29 -13.41
N LEU A 85 6.36 -2.52 -13.01
CA LEU A 85 6.48 -1.13 -12.64
C LEU A 85 6.02 -0.95 -11.19
N GLU A 86 6.95 -0.53 -10.34
CA GLU A 86 6.69 -0.17 -8.96
C GLU A 86 6.76 1.36 -8.80
N GLY A 87 5.84 1.90 -8.00
CA GLY A 87 5.82 3.31 -7.63
C GLY A 87 5.20 3.52 -6.25
N PRO A 88 5.20 4.76 -5.73
CA PRO A 88 5.09 6.04 -6.45
C PRO A 88 6.34 6.93 -6.35
N ALA A 89 7.29 6.57 -5.49
CA ALA A 89 8.62 7.12 -5.30
C ALA A 89 9.34 6.23 -4.26
N PRO A 90 10.54 5.70 -4.54
CA PRO A 90 11.21 5.70 -5.84
C PRO A 90 10.43 4.85 -6.87
N TRP A 91 10.48 5.27 -8.13
CA TRP A 91 9.99 4.50 -9.27
C TRP A 91 11.01 3.43 -9.61
N HIS A 92 10.53 2.23 -9.92
CA HIS A 92 11.36 1.11 -10.32
C HIS A 92 10.65 0.38 -11.45
N ALA A 93 11.21 0.50 -12.66
CA ALA A 93 10.72 -0.22 -13.83
C ALA A 93 11.74 -1.28 -14.22
N VAL A 94 11.30 -2.52 -14.20
CA VAL A 94 12.08 -3.69 -14.62
C VAL A 94 11.34 -4.36 -15.75
N GLY A 95 12.01 -4.61 -16.85
CA GLY A 95 11.41 -5.32 -17.97
C GLY A 95 12.38 -6.29 -18.61
N ARG A 96 11.81 -7.38 -19.14
CA ARG A 96 12.48 -8.36 -19.97
C ARG A 96 11.68 -8.56 -21.24
N GLY A 97 12.33 -8.48 -22.39
CA GLY A 97 11.77 -8.91 -23.66
C GLY A 97 12.58 -10.05 -24.25
N SER A 98 11.91 -11.02 -24.87
CA SER A 98 12.54 -12.05 -25.68
C SER A 98 11.87 -12.14 -27.04
N ILE A 99 12.67 -12.42 -28.05
CA ILE A 99 12.23 -12.74 -29.40
C ILE A 99 12.85 -14.08 -29.74
N ASP A 100 12.00 -15.07 -29.94
CA ASP A 100 12.36 -16.45 -30.23
C ASP A 100 12.01 -16.74 -31.68
N LEU A 101 13.00 -16.92 -32.53
CA LEU A 101 12.82 -17.40 -33.90
C LEU A 101 13.22 -18.87 -33.96
N PHE A 102 12.67 -19.59 -34.94
CA PHE A 102 12.95 -21.03 -35.11
C PHE A 102 14.46 -21.38 -35.11
N LEU A 103 15.32 -20.46 -35.57
CA LEU A 103 16.78 -20.65 -35.62
C LEU A 103 17.57 -19.89 -34.54
N PHE A 104 17.00 -18.89 -33.89
CA PHE A 104 17.75 -18.02 -32.98
C PHE A 104 16.84 -17.33 -31.98
N SER A 105 17.34 -17.14 -30.76
CA SER A 105 16.66 -16.36 -29.73
C SER A 105 17.51 -15.17 -29.31
N ALA A 106 16.85 -14.04 -29.06
CA ALA A 106 17.46 -12.84 -28.52
C ALA A 106 16.62 -12.35 -27.34
N SER A 107 17.27 -12.03 -26.22
CA SER A 107 16.63 -11.42 -25.07
C SER A 107 17.30 -10.11 -24.69
N PHE A 108 16.51 -9.18 -24.19
CA PHE A 108 16.98 -7.93 -23.60
C PHE A 108 16.29 -7.71 -22.25
N ASP A 109 17.04 -7.13 -21.32
CA ASP A 109 16.56 -6.75 -20.01
C ASP A 109 16.90 -5.29 -19.73
N PHE A 110 16.05 -4.62 -18.95
CA PHE A 110 16.30 -3.28 -18.45
C PHE A 110 15.80 -3.18 -16.99
N ASP A 111 16.59 -2.49 -16.17
CA ASP A 111 16.24 -2.09 -14.81
C ASP A 111 16.56 -0.61 -14.67
N GLN A 112 15.53 0.21 -14.47
CA GLN A 112 15.67 1.64 -14.28
C GLN A 112 14.95 2.06 -13.01
N ARG A 113 15.68 2.70 -12.10
CA ARG A 113 15.13 3.39 -10.93
C ARG A 113 15.25 4.90 -11.09
N TRP A 114 14.20 5.61 -10.71
CA TRP A 114 14.20 7.08 -10.72
C TRP A 114 13.29 7.67 -9.63
N GLY A 115 13.57 8.91 -9.23
CA GLY A 115 12.80 9.61 -8.20
C GLY A 115 13.46 9.60 -6.82
N ASN A 116 13.26 10.69 -6.07
CA ASN A 116 13.75 10.81 -4.70
C ASN A 116 12.87 10.00 -3.75
N PRO A 117 13.45 9.37 -2.71
CA PRO A 117 12.66 8.72 -1.67
C PRO A 117 11.73 9.74 -1.01
N PRO A 118 10.50 9.34 -0.64
CA PRO A 118 9.60 10.21 0.12
C PRO A 118 10.31 10.76 1.35
N PRO A 119 10.10 12.03 1.73
CA PRO A 119 10.62 12.54 2.99
C PRO A 119 10.14 11.63 4.12
N ALA A 120 11.07 11.18 4.96
CA ALA A 120 10.76 10.31 6.08
C ALA A 120 9.61 10.95 6.87
N LEU A 121 8.48 10.24 6.97
CA LEU A 121 7.38 10.67 7.81
C LEU A 121 7.96 10.83 9.22
N LEU A 122 7.90 12.05 9.75
CA LEU A 122 8.26 12.35 11.12
C LEU A 122 7.43 11.41 11.99
N THR A 123 8.09 10.42 12.61
CA THR A 123 7.46 9.51 13.55
C THR A 123 6.71 10.39 14.55
N PRO A 124 5.37 10.30 14.67
CA PRO A 124 4.67 11.10 15.66
C PRO A 124 5.32 10.76 16.99
N ALA A 125 5.89 11.79 17.63
CA ALA A 125 6.61 11.64 18.88
C ALA A 125 5.75 10.77 19.77
N VAL A 126 6.26 9.59 20.12
CA VAL A 126 5.58 8.71 21.04
C VAL A 126 5.42 9.53 22.31
N GLN A 127 4.21 10.06 22.52
CA GLN A 127 3.83 10.75 23.74
C GLN A 127 3.78 9.62 24.77
N THR A 128 4.95 9.22 25.29
CA THR A 128 4.98 8.41 26.49
C THR A 128 4.26 9.25 27.52
N TRP A 129 3.01 8.90 27.80
CA TRP A 129 2.23 9.50 28.86
C TRP A 129 2.94 9.11 30.15
N ARG A 130 3.99 9.86 30.51
CA ARG A 130 4.72 9.71 31.76
C ARG A 130 3.73 10.17 32.81
N ARG A 131 2.96 9.21 33.33
CA ARG A 131 2.16 9.31 34.53
C ARG A 131 3.09 9.80 35.62
N GLY A 132 3.15 11.12 35.79
CA GLY A 132 3.84 11.75 36.89
C GLY A 132 3.18 11.24 38.17
N SER A 133 3.81 10.29 38.83
CA SER A 133 3.59 9.99 40.24
C SER A 133 4.16 11.14 41.08
N GLY A 134 3.69 12.36 40.83
CA GLY A 134 3.88 13.50 41.70
C GLY A 134 2.92 13.36 42.87
N ARG A 135 3.36 12.70 43.93
CA ARG A 135 2.68 12.72 45.24
C ARG A 135 2.55 14.20 45.63
N PRO A 136 1.35 14.75 45.91
CA PRO A 136 1.25 16.14 46.34
C PRO A 136 1.97 16.28 47.69
N THR A 137 3.08 17.01 47.70
CA THR A 137 3.71 17.47 48.94
C THR A 137 2.73 18.43 49.62
N PRO A 138 2.28 18.18 50.86
CA PRO A 138 1.41 19.13 51.54
C PRO A 138 2.16 20.45 51.71
N ALA A 139 1.53 21.53 51.25
CA ALA A 139 2.03 22.88 51.37
C ALA A 139 2.28 23.20 52.86
N ARG A 140 3.55 23.40 53.19
CA ARG A 140 3.98 23.84 54.51
C ARG A 140 3.65 25.32 54.65
N THR A 141 2.48 25.62 55.20
CA THR A 141 2.01 26.99 55.44
C THR A 141 2.95 27.67 56.43
N HIS A 142 3.84 28.53 55.92
CA HIS A 142 4.64 29.42 56.76
C HIS A 142 3.72 30.51 57.33
N GLY A 143 3.56 30.49 58.66
CA GLY A 143 2.76 31.45 59.39
C GLY A 143 3.29 32.87 59.25
N ALA A 144 2.50 33.73 58.60
CA ALA A 144 2.63 35.18 58.71
C ALA A 144 1.79 35.65 59.91
N ARG A 145 2.44 35.78 61.06
CA ARG A 145 1.88 36.31 62.30
C ARG A 145 1.70 37.83 62.18
N SER A 146 0.59 38.29 61.59
CA SER A 146 0.23 39.71 61.59
C SER A 146 -0.32 40.10 62.97
N ARG A 147 0.45 40.91 63.71
CA ARG A 147 -0.01 41.57 64.93
C ARG A 147 -1.05 42.63 64.56
N ARG A 148 -2.26 42.55 65.12
CA ARG A 148 -3.19 43.70 65.24
C ARG A 148 -3.46 43.98 66.72
N PRO A 149 -3.56 45.26 67.13
CA PRO A 149 -3.65 45.63 68.53
C PRO A 149 -5.08 45.59 69.07
N ILE A 150 -5.15 45.09 70.30
CA ILE A 150 -6.03 45.38 71.46
C ILE A 150 -7.14 46.43 71.26
N SER A 151 -8.40 46.00 71.41
CA SER A 151 -9.44 46.74 72.17
C SER A 151 -10.68 45.86 72.46
N GLY A 152 -11.06 45.73 73.74
CA GLY A 152 -12.48 45.62 74.15
C GLY A 152 -13.11 44.23 74.43
N VAL A 153 -12.69 43.57 75.52
CA VAL A 153 -13.47 43.19 76.74
C VAL A 153 -15.03 43.14 76.62
N PRO A 154 -15.79 42.26 77.33
CA PRO A 154 -15.75 40.80 77.55
C PRO A 154 -17.16 40.13 77.61
N ARG A 155 -17.23 38.85 78.06
CA ARG A 155 -18.36 38.10 78.70
C ARG A 155 -19.29 37.29 77.78
N CYS A 156 -19.22 35.94 77.83
CA CYS A 156 -19.89 34.97 78.75
C CYS A 156 -21.17 34.43 78.07
N CYS A 157 -21.54 33.14 78.03
CA CYS A 157 -21.44 32.02 78.97
C CYS A 157 -21.43 30.64 78.25
N CYS A 158 -20.84 29.64 78.93
CA CYS A 158 -21.06 28.18 78.84
C CYS A 158 -22.54 27.78 79.16
N PRO A 159 -23.01 26.49 79.16
CA PRO A 159 -22.29 25.18 79.17
C PRO A 159 -22.80 24.13 78.15
N ARG A 160 -21.95 23.23 77.63
CA ARG A 160 -21.64 21.81 77.99
C ARG A 160 -22.80 20.77 77.93
N PRO A 161 -22.51 19.52 77.46
CA PRO A 161 -23.46 18.44 77.11
C PRO A 161 -23.63 17.42 78.28
N PRO A 162 -24.29 16.24 78.15
CA PRO A 162 -23.69 15.07 77.48
C PRO A 162 -24.67 14.05 76.81
N THR A 163 -24.04 13.20 75.99
CA THR A 163 -24.26 11.78 75.66
C THR A 163 -25.43 11.00 76.28
N GLY A 164 -26.10 10.22 75.43
CA GLY A 164 -26.98 9.10 75.73
C GLY A 164 -27.45 8.46 74.43
#